data_AF-A0A2T7CLB7-F1
#
_entry.id   AF-A0A2T7CLB7-F1
#
_cell.length_a   1.000
_cell.length_b   1.000
_cell.length_c   1.000
_cell.angle_alpha   90.00
_cell.angle_beta   90.00
_cell.angle_gamma   90.00
#
_symmetry.space_group_name_H-M   'P 1'
#
loop_
_entity.id
_entity.type
_entity.pdbx_description
1 polymer ?
#
loop_
_entity_poly.entity_id
_entity_poly.type
_entity_poly.pdbx_seq_one_letter_code
_entity_poly.pdbx_strand_id
1 'polypeptide(L)'
;MLPAGKAASSLLLLAMFVVVSLDPVIAGCCSPIWGDCTEQQKNRIMEACKNPYLKRDNPVRTIPAKTHACCQLVREYQAPKTMNCIVNRFTKKEKKEYDPTLLFYFRSYCALPPSRSPPHPHKVMV
;
A
#
# COMPACT_ATOMS: atom_id res chain seq x y z
N MET A 1 -64.04 4.08 31.99
CA MET A 1 -62.95 4.91 31.43
C MET A 1 -61.73 4.02 31.25
N LEU A 2 -61.44 3.59 30.03
CA LEU A 2 -60.24 2.84 29.65
C LEU A 2 -59.52 3.69 28.60
N PRO A 3 -58.22 4.03 28.75
CA PRO A 3 -57.45 4.48 27.63
C PRO A 3 -56.91 3.27 26.86
N ALA A 4 -57.27 3.26 25.58
CA ALA A 4 -56.62 2.52 24.51
C ALA A 4 -55.16 2.99 24.34
N GLY A 5 -54.30 2.11 23.84
CA GLY A 5 -52.96 2.52 23.40
C GLY A 5 -52.02 1.38 23.09
N LYS A 6 -52.34 0.58 22.08
CA LYS A 6 -51.33 -0.22 21.37
C LYS A 6 -50.35 0.73 20.69
N ALA A 7 -49.10 0.75 21.12
CA ALA A 7 -47.99 1.26 20.34
C ALA A 7 -46.73 0.47 20.71
N ALA A 8 -46.78 -0.81 20.35
CA ALA A 8 -45.62 -1.67 20.33
C ALA A 8 -44.61 -1.14 19.30
N SER A 9 -43.34 -1.21 19.67
CA SER A 9 -42.31 -1.72 18.76
C SER A 9 -42.02 -0.88 17.52
N SER A 10 -41.63 0.40 17.68
CA SER A 10 -41.01 1.16 16.59
C SER A 10 -39.66 1.80 16.93
N LEU A 11 -39.14 1.64 18.16
CA LEU A 11 -37.81 2.16 18.53
C LEU A 11 -36.66 1.15 18.36
N LEU A 12 -36.94 -0.06 17.85
CA LEU A 12 -35.94 -1.11 17.66
C LEU A 12 -35.40 -1.22 16.21
N LEU A 13 -35.90 -0.40 15.28
CA LEU A 13 -35.53 -0.45 13.85
C LEU A 13 -34.33 0.43 13.46
N LEU A 14 -33.67 1.09 14.41
CA LEU A 14 -32.44 1.88 14.18
C LEU A 14 -31.14 1.04 14.31
N ALA A 15 -31.24 -0.28 14.17
CA ALA A 15 -30.13 -1.23 14.31
C ALA A 15 -29.46 -1.65 12.97
N MET A 16 -29.64 -0.92 11.87
CA MET A 16 -29.24 -1.39 10.51
C MET A 16 -28.49 -0.35 9.65
N PHE A 17 -27.72 0.56 10.24
CA PHE A 17 -26.77 1.38 9.48
C PHE A 17 -25.33 0.94 9.72
N VAL A 18 -24.97 -0.14 9.00
CA VAL A 18 -23.66 -0.41 8.40
C VAL A 18 -22.46 -0.15 9.33
N VAL A 19 -22.25 -1.06 10.28
CA VAL A 19 -20.87 -1.40 10.65
C VAL A 19 -20.27 -2.04 9.42
N VAL A 20 -19.50 -1.26 8.65
CA VAL A 20 -18.62 -1.78 7.61
C VAL A 20 -17.82 -2.90 8.26
N SER A 21 -17.97 -4.12 7.74
CA SER A 21 -17.22 -5.29 8.16
C SER A 21 -15.72 -5.00 8.10
N LEU A 22 -15.16 -4.50 9.20
CA LEU A 22 -13.79 -4.81 9.56
C LEU A 22 -13.86 -6.26 9.98
N ASP A 23 -13.71 -7.19 9.04
CA ASP A 23 -13.32 -8.55 9.39
C ASP A 23 -12.01 -8.43 10.19
N PRO A 24 -11.98 -8.68 11.51
CA PRO A 24 -10.72 -9.05 12.11
C PRO A 24 -10.49 -10.46 11.59
N VAL A 25 -9.70 -10.57 10.52
CA VAL A 25 -9.12 -11.86 10.16
C VAL A 25 -8.24 -12.23 11.33
N ILE A 26 -8.82 -12.91 12.31
CA ILE A 26 -8.13 -13.75 13.27
C ILE A 26 -7.61 -14.92 12.43
N ALA A 27 -6.58 -14.64 11.63
CA ALA A 27 -5.71 -15.67 11.10
C ALA A 27 -4.90 -16.13 12.31
N GLY A 28 -5.17 -17.37 12.72
CA GLY A 28 -4.46 -18.06 13.78
C GLY A 28 -2.95 -17.99 13.63
N CYS A 29 -2.28 -18.49 14.67
CA CYS A 29 -0.84 -18.46 14.96
C CYS A 29 0.14 -18.99 13.89
N CYS A 30 -0.26 -19.05 12.62
CA CYS A 30 0.51 -19.45 11.45
C CYS A 30 0.26 -18.45 10.30
N SER A 31 0.43 -17.14 10.52
CA SER A 31 0.64 -16.25 9.36
C SER A 31 1.99 -16.62 8.73
N PRO A 32 2.06 -16.94 7.43
CA PRO A 32 3.34 -17.21 6.80
C PRO A 32 4.19 -15.94 6.93
N ILE A 33 5.32 -16.05 7.63
CA ILE A 33 6.33 -15.00 7.80
C ILE A 33 7.06 -14.72 6.45
N TRP A 34 6.46 -15.09 5.33
CA TRP A 34 7.03 -15.06 3.99
C TRP A 34 6.00 -14.54 2.97
N GLY A 35 6.11 -13.26 2.62
CA GLY A 35 6.24 -12.92 1.20
C GLY A 35 5.05 -12.32 0.45
N ASP A 36 3.87 -12.13 1.05
CA ASP A 36 2.77 -11.46 0.37
C ASP A 36 2.66 -9.99 0.78
N CYS A 37 2.69 -9.09 -0.20
CA CYS A 37 2.46 -7.68 0.06
C CYS A 37 1.02 -7.45 0.56
N THR A 38 0.79 -6.46 1.42
CA THR A 38 -0.55 -6.15 1.96
C THR A 38 -1.28 -5.08 1.15
N GLU A 39 -2.62 -5.03 1.26
CA GLU A 39 -3.39 -3.90 0.71
C GLU A 39 -2.93 -2.55 1.29
N GLN A 40 -2.51 -2.56 2.56
CA GLN A 40 -1.94 -1.37 3.22
C GLN A 40 -0.68 -0.87 2.50
N GLN A 41 0.22 -1.76 2.06
CA GLN A 41 1.41 -1.36 1.29
C GLN A 41 1.04 -0.75 -0.06
N LYS A 42 0.07 -1.33 -0.78
CA LYS A 42 -0.46 -0.76 -2.03
C LYS A 42 -1.05 0.63 -1.80
N ASN A 43 -1.83 0.80 -0.74
CA ASN A 43 -2.48 2.08 -0.42
C ASN A 43 -1.46 3.16 -0.04
N ARG A 44 -0.41 2.82 0.72
CA ARG A 44 0.69 3.75 1.04
C ARG A 44 1.42 4.22 -0.21
N ILE A 45 1.73 3.30 -1.12
CA ILE A 45 2.34 3.64 -2.42
C ILE A 45 1.40 4.56 -3.22
N MET A 46 0.12 4.24 -3.28
CA MET A 46 -0.86 5.06 -3.98
C MET A 46 -0.93 6.48 -3.41
N GLU A 47 -1.01 6.62 -2.10
CA GLU A 47 -1.07 7.92 -1.43
C GLU A 47 0.13 8.80 -1.77
N ALA A 48 1.34 8.22 -1.71
CA ALA A 48 2.57 8.97 -1.94
C ALA A 48 2.92 9.18 -3.41
N CYS A 49 2.50 8.27 -4.31
CA CYS A 49 3.00 8.22 -5.69
C CYS A 49 1.95 8.57 -6.76
N LYS A 50 0.64 8.42 -6.49
CA LYS A 50 -0.40 8.47 -7.55
C LYS A 50 -0.33 9.74 -8.40
N ASN A 51 -0.14 10.89 -7.75
CA ASN A 51 -0.09 12.19 -8.39
C ASN A 51 1.25 12.87 -8.07
N PRO A 52 1.92 13.47 -9.07
CA PRO A 52 1.68 13.34 -10.51
C PRO A 52 2.34 12.10 -11.13
N TYR A 53 3.07 11.30 -10.34
CA TYR A 53 4.10 10.39 -10.85
C TYR A 53 3.55 9.13 -11.54
N LEU A 54 2.40 8.61 -11.09
CA LEU A 54 1.77 7.44 -11.71
C LEU A 54 0.64 7.80 -12.67
N LYS A 55 0.27 9.08 -12.80
CA LYS A 55 -0.87 9.48 -13.64
C LYS A 55 -0.59 9.18 -15.11
N ARG A 56 -1.52 8.48 -15.77
CA ARG A 56 -1.35 8.01 -17.15
C ARG A 56 -1.29 9.17 -18.15
N ASP A 57 -2.18 10.15 -17.98
CA ASP A 57 -2.28 11.34 -18.83
C ASP A 57 -1.29 12.44 -18.42
N ASN A 58 -0.08 12.07 -17.97
CA ASN A 58 0.96 13.05 -17.62
C ASN A 58 1.85 13.35 -18.84
N PRO A 59 1.67 14.50 -19.53
CA PRO A 59 2.39 14.81 -20.77
C PRO A 59 3.89 15.02 -20.58
N VAL A 60 4.34 15.36 -19.37
CA VAL A 60 5.75 15.74 -19.10
C VAL A 60 6.48 14.69 -18.25
N ARG A 61 5.84 13.56 -17.89
CA ARG A 61 6.44 12.46 -17.10
C ARG A 61 7.24 12.99 -15.91
N THR A 62 6.54 13.39 -14.85
CA THR A 62 7.18 13.88 -13.63
C THR A 62 7.87 12.72 -12.88
N ILE A 63 9.10 12.93 -12.43
CA ILE A 63 9.86 11.97 -11.63
C ILE A 63 9.95 12.50 -10.19
N PRO A 64 9.66 11.67 -9.17
CA PRO A 64 9.78 12.10 -7.77
C PRO A 64 11.24 12.37 -7.42
N ALA A 65 11.50 13.39 -6.60
CA ALA A 65 12.83 13.58 -6.02
C ALA A 65 13.23 12.36 -5.19
N LYS A 66 14.53 12.01 -5.13
CA LYS A 66 15.01 10.83 -4.39
C LYS A 66 14.68 10.86 -2.88
N THR A 67 14.47 12.05 -2.33
CA THR A 67 14.08 12.28 -0.92
C THR A 67 12.56 12.26 -0.70
N HIS A 68 11.76 12.34 -1.76
CA HIS A 68 10.30 12.35 -1.69
C HIS A 68 9.76 11.04 -1.10
N ALA A 69 8.62 11.11 -0.40
CA ALA A 69 7.98 9.97 0.25
C ALA A 69 7.73 8.80 -0.71
N CYS A 70 7.34 9.09 -1.96
CA CYS A 70 7.21 8.06 -3.01
C CYS A 70 8.50 7.26 -3.20
N CYS A 71 9.66 7.92 -3.32
CA CYS A 71 10.93 7.23 -3.47
C CYS A 71 11.36 6.49 -2.20
N GLN A 72 11.02 7.00 -1.01
CA GLN A 72 11.28 6.32 0.25
C GLN A 72 10.52 4.99 0.33
N LEU A 73 9.22 4.99 0.02
CA LEU A 73 8.39 3.78 0.02
C LEU A 73 8.81 2.80 -1.09
N VAL A 74 9.16 3.30 -2.27
CA VAL A 74 9.66 2.44 -3.35
C VAL A 74 10.96 1.74 -2.95
N ARG A 75 11.85 2.40 -2.18
CA ARG A 75 13.04 1.76 -1.59
C ARG A 75 12.66 0.73 -0.51
N GLU A 76 11.72 1.05 0.36
CA GLU A 76 11.22 0.13 1.38
C GLU A 76 10.67 -1.16 0.75
N TYR A 77 9.98 -1.05 -0.39
CA TYR A 77 9.35 -2.17 -1.09
C TYR A 77 10.13 -2.64 -2.33
N GLN A 78 11.43 -2.35 -2.40
CA GLN A 78 12.25 -2.57 -3.60
C GLN A 78 12.52 -4.05 -3.94
N ALA A 79 12.14 -5.00 -3.10
CA ALA A 79 12.30 -6.42 -3.43
C ALA A 79 11.44 -6.77 -4.65
N PRO A 80 11.97 -7.50 -5.66
CA PRO A 80 11.24 -7.77 -6.90
C PRO A 80 9.86 -8.40 -6.68
N LYS A 81 9.79 -9.38 -5.75
CA LYS A 81 8.55 -10.07 -5.39
C LYS A 81 7.52 -9.11 -4.78
N THR A 82 7.96 -8.28 -3.83
CA THR A 82 7.09 -7.29 -3.16
C THR A 82 6.57 -6.25 -4.14
N MET A 83 7.44 -5.69 -4.98
CA MET A 83 7.04 -4.68 -5.96
C MET A 83 6.03 -5.25 -6.98
N ASN A 84 6.28 -6.46 -7.49
CA ASN A 84 5.36 -7.12 -8.40
C ASN A 84 3.99 -7.37 -7.74
N CYS A 85 3.99 -7.82 -6.49
CA CYS A 85 2.76 -8.00 -5.72
C CYS A 85 1.98 -6.67 -5.58
N ILE A 86 2.66 -5.57 -5.24
CA ILE A 86 2.03 -4.25 -5.11
C ILE A 86 1.37 -3.82 -6.42
N VAL A 87 2.09 -3.92 -7.54
CA VAL A 87 1.57 -3.59 -8.88
C VAL A 87 0.34 -4.45 -9.23
N ASN A 88 0.33 -5.72 -8.84
CA ASN A 88 -0.78 -6.62 -9.10
C ASN A 88 -2.03 -6.29 -8.28
N ARG A 89 -1.88 -5.72 -7.08
CA ARG A 89 -2.99 -5.29 -6.21
C ARG A 89 -3.72 -4.03 -6.70
N PHE A 90 -3.21 -3.30 -7.70
CA PHE A 90 -3.97 -2.20 -8.31
C PHE A 90 -5.21 -2.75 -9.02
N THR A 91 -6.37 -2.22 -8.65
CA THR A 91 -7.67 -2.55 -9.24
C THR A 91 -7.75 -2.13 -10.70
N LYS A 92 -8.70 -2.72 -11.44
CA LYS A 92 -8.97 -2.33 -12.84
C LYS A 92 -9.31 -0.85 -12.98
N LYS A 93 -9.99 -0.24 -11.99
CA LYS A 93 -10.34 1.19 -11.99
C LYS A 93 -9.10 2.05 -11.80
N GLU A 94 -8.27 1.74 -10.81
CA GLU A 94 -7.00 2.46 -10.56
C GLU A 94 -6.07 2.37 -11.78
N LYS A 95 -5.97 1.20 -12.43
CA LYS A 95 -5.15 0.99 -13.64
C LYS A 95 -5.63 1.77 -14.88
N LYS A 96 -6.85 2.30 -14.88
CA LYS A 96 -7.32 3.20 -15.96
C LYS A 96 -6.75 4.60 -15.80
N GLU A 97 -6.63 5.07 -14.56
CA GLU A 97 -6.18 6.43 -14.24
C GLU A 97 -4.67 6.52 -14.02
N TYR A 98 -4.08 5.45 -13.49
CA TYR A 98 -2.68 5.37 -13.10
C TYR A 98 -1.98 4.20 -13.81
N ASP A 99 -0.70 4.40 -14.12
CA ASP A 99 0.19 3.36 -14.62
C ASP A 99 1.10 2.84 -13.49
N PRO A 100 0.73 1.75 -12.80
CA PRO A 100 1.53 1.21 -11.71
C PRO A 100 2.85 0.58 -12.20
N THR A 101 3.01 0.31 -13.50
CA THR A 101 4.25 -0.27 -14.02
C THR A 101 5.44 0.68 -13.87
N LEU A 102 5.17 1.97 -13.70
CA LEU A 102 6.19 2.99 -13.40
C LEU A 102 6.91 2.77 -12.07
N LEU A 103 6.30 2.04 -11.14
CA LEU A 103 6.96 1.64 -9.91
C LEU A 103 8.19 0.77 -10.17
N PHE A 104 8.23 0.01 -11.26
CA PHE A 104 9.44 -0.74 -11.65
C PHE A 104 10.57 0.18 -12.12
N TYR A 105 10.24 1.27 -12.82
CA TYR A 105 11.24 2.29 -13.17
C TYR A 105 11.74 3.02 -11.91
N PHE A 106 10.81 3.42 -11.04
CA PHE A 106 11.17 4.09 -9.78
C PHE A 106 11.99 3.21 -8.85
N ARG A 107 11.79 1.88 -8.87
CA ARG A 107 12.61 0.93 -8.12
C ARG A 107 14.10 1.13 -8.39
N SER A 108 14.47 1.26 -9.67
CA SER A 108 15.87 1.49 -10.06
C SER A 108 16.29 2.94 -9.81
N TYR A 109 15.44 3.91 -10.13
CA TYR A 109 15.76 5.34 -9.99
C TYR A 109 15.97 5.79 -8.53
N CYS A 110 15.06 5.37 -7.65
CA CYS A 110 15.04 5.76 -6.25
C CYS A 110 16.11 5.05 -5.41
N ALA A 111 16.79 4.03 -5.95
CA ALA A 111 17.86 3.32 -5.27
C ALA A 111 18.94 4.29 -4.77
N LEU A 112 19.39 4.06 -3.54
CA LEU A 112 20.56 4.74 -3.00
C LEU A 112 21.81 4.13 -3.61
N PRO A 113 22.88 4.92 -3.80
CA PRO A 113 24.18 4.34 -4.12
C PRO A 113 24.55 3.33 -3.02
N PRO A 114 25.26 2.24 -3.36
CA PRO A 114 25.76 1.33 -2.35
C PRO A 114 26.53 2.13 -1.31
N SER A 115 26.21 1.94 -0.03
CA SER A 115 27.02 2.51 1.05
C SER A 115 28.45 1.99 0.82
N ARG A 116 29.43 2.90 0.71
CA ARG A 116 30.83 2.50 0.73
C ARG A 116 31.06 1.85 2.09
N SER A 117 30.98 0.53 2.15
CA SER A 117 31.43 -0.23 3.32
C SER A 117 32.88 0.21 3.58
N PRO A 118 33.27 0.51 4.83
CA PRO A 118 34.68 0.68 5.15
C PRO A 118 35.44 -0.54 4.61
N PRO A 119 36.63 -0.35 4.02
CA PRO A 119 37.42 -1.47 3.53
C PRO A 119 37.55 -2.50 4.64
N HIS A 120 37.14 -3.74 4.38
CA HIS A 120 37.34 -4.83 5.34
C HIS A 120 38.82 -4.88 5.67
N PRO A 121 39.22 -4.86 6.96
CA PRO A 121 40.61 -5.02 7.32
C PRO A 121 41.07 -6.36 6.76
N HIS A 122 42.02 -6.31 5.82
CA HIS A 122 42.75 -7.49 5.38
C HIS A 122 43.33 -8.13 6.65
N LYS A 123 42.85 -9.32 7.01
CA LYS A 123 43.55 -10.15 7.99
C LYS A 123 44.90 -10.47 7.38
N VAL A 124 45.93 -9.78 7.85
CA VAL A 124 47.32 -10.20 7.64
C VAL A 124 47.46 -11.51 8.40
N MET A 125 47.55 -12.62 7.67
CA MET A 125 48.08 -13.86 8.24
C MET A 125 49.56 -13.61 8.53
N VAL A 126 49.91 -13.64 9.82
CA VAL A 126 51.28 -13.71 10.33
C VAL A 126 51.63 -15.18 10.53
#